data_AF-A0A2U9SFS9-F1
#
_entry.id   AF-A0A2U9SFS9-F1
#
_cell.length_a   1.000
_cell.length_b   1.000
_cell.length_c   1.000
_cell.angle_alpha   90.00
_cell.angle_beta   90.00
_cell.angle_gamma   90.00
#
_symmetry.space_group_name_H-M   'P 1'
#
loop_
_entity.id
_entity.type
_entity.pdbx_description
1 polymer ?
#
loop_
_entity_poly.entity_id
_entity_poly.type
_entity_poly.pdbx_seq_one_letter_code
_entity_poly.pdbx_strand_id
1 'polypeptide(L)'
;MTMRGILLGTALAVAVPSLALPTAAFAAPEGFYVGAGAGVNWTQDADISSYPTVGLGLKEKFKIGGIGDISVGYATAMGLRAELEAAWRWRNGVDSTSSATPALNGLGGKISSYAFMGNLLYDFDIGLPVTPYIGAGAGIAGVKQTLNGVSDRDWVFAYQGIIGASYAINDNVALTLDYRYFATVDPKFELGPVTSKGEYRNHTILAGLRYTFGGPPPPTPVAVPAPAAPPAAPQPQNEYQVFFDWDKATITQNAESIIAEAAEAARRSRAVHIQVIGHTDTSGSPAYNQRLSVRRAEAVRQALIGLGTPANIISIEGVGENQLLVPTGPNVRDPSNRRAQIIIKVS
;
A
#
# COMPACT_ATOMS: atom_id res chain seq x y z
N MET A 1 -18.66 8.80 -49.35
CA MET A 1 -17.98 7.65 -48.71
C MET A 1 -17.00 8.22 -47.69
N THR A 2 -17.44 8.67 -46.51
CA THR A 2 -17.53 7.92 -45.25
C THR A 2 -16.28 7.11 -44.91
N MET A 3 -15.39 7.69 -44.10
CA MET A 3 -14.83 7.01 -42.93
C MET A 3 -14.75 7.99 -41.77
N ARG A 4 -15.51 7.65 -40.72
CA ARG A 4 -15.49 8.24 -39.37
C ARG A 4 -14.41 7.51 -38.56
N GLY A 5 -13.80 8.22 -37.60
CA GLY A 5 -13.03 7.64 -36.49
C GLY A 5 -11.60 8.18 -36.43
N ILE A 6 -11.01 8.53 -35.29
CA ILE A 6 -11.39 8.45 -33.88
C ILE A 6 -10.73 9.65 -33.20
N LEU A 7 -11.54 10.50 -32.53
CA LEU A 7 -11.07 11.43 -31.52
C LEU A 7 -10.73 10.61 -30.27
N LEU A 8 -9.46 10.53 -29.90
CA LEU A 8 -9.07 10.05 -28.58
C LEU A 8 -8.48 11.23 -27.80
N GLY A 9 -9.37 11.94 -27.11
CA GLY A 9 -8.97 12.78 -25.99
C GLY A 9 -8.63 11.86 -24.81
N THR A 10 -7.42 11.96 -24.29
CA THR A 10 -7.01 11.24 -23.08
C THR A 10 -6.82 12.24 -21.96
N ALA A 11 -7.94 12.56 -21.29
CA ALA A 11 -7.93 13.06 -19.93
C ALA A 11 -7.58 11.88 -19.01
N LEU A 12 -6.38 11.86 -18.42
CA LEU A 12 -6.03 10.90 -17.39
C LEU A 12 -6.47 11.46 -16.03
N ALA A 13 -7.77 11.31 -15.72
CA ALA A 13 -8.26 11.45 -14.36
C ALA A 13 -7.89 10.18 -13.58
N VAL A 14 -6.90 10.25 -12.71
CA VAL A 14 -6.56 9.16 -11.80
C VAL A 14 -7.59 9.14 -10.67
N ALA A 15 -8.62 8.31 -10.83
CA ALA A 15 -9.45 7.88 -9.71
C ALA A 15 -8.79 6.67 -9.06
N VAL A 16 -8.30 6.82 -7.83
CA VAL A 16 -7.79 5.71 -7.01
C VAL A 16 -9.00 5.00 -6.39
N PRO A 17 -9.31 3.74 -6.74
CA PRO A 17 -10.27 2.97 -5.98
C PRO A 17 -9.56 2.45 -4.73
N SER A 18 -10.08 2.82 -3.56
CA SER A 18 -9.71 2.21 -2.28
C SER A 18 -10.30 0.79 -2.21
N LEU A 19 -9.57 -0.20 -2.73
CA LEU A 19 -9.85 -1.62 -2.54
C LEU A 19 -8.97 -2.16 -1.42
N ALA A 20 -9.54 -2.26 -0.22
CA ALA A 20 -8.96 -3.02 0.87
C ALA A 20 -9.30 -4.51 0.67
N LEU A 21 -8.31 -5.30 0.27
CA LEU A 21 -8.36 -6.76 0.36
C LEU A 21 -7.16 -7.25 1.17
N PRO A 22 -7.36 -8.09 2.20
CA PRO A 22 -6.25 -8.74 2.89
C PRO A 22 -5.84 -9.96 2.07
N THR A 23 -5.02 -9.77 1.06
CA THR A 23 -4.26 -10.87 0.45
C THR A 23 -2.95 -11.00 1.22
N ALA A 24 -2.59 -12.22 1.59
CA ALA A 24 -1.25 -12.53 2.08
C ALA A 24 -0.26 -12.16 0.96
N ALA A 25 0.27 -10.94 1.05
CA ALA A 25 1.18 -10.38 0.06
C ALA A 25 2.47 -11.19 0.10
N PHE A 26 2.95 -11.59 -1.07
CA PHE A 26 4.40 -11.69 -1.21
C PHE A 26 4.91 -10.29 -0.90
N ALA A 27 5.65 -10.12 0.19
CA ALA A 27 6.12 -8.80 0.60
C ALA A 27 6.88 -8.18 -0.59
N ALA A 28 6.28 -7.17 -1.21
CA ALA A 28 6.94 -6.43 -2.28
C ALA A 28 8.25 -5.85 -1.70
N PRO A 29 9.38 -5.90 -2.42
CA PRO A 29 10.65 -5.39 -1.90
C PRO A 29 10.49 -3.91 -1.55
N GLU A 30 10.50 -3.60 -0.25
CA GLU A 30 10.52 -2.23 0.26
C GLU A 30 11.98 -1.79 0.40
N GLY A 31 12.30 -0.60 -0.10
CA GLY A 31 13.63 -0.05 0.05
C GLY A 31 14.09 0.78 -1.13
N PHE A 32 15.32 1.28 -1.00
CA PHE A 32 16.01 1.95 -2.08
C PHE A 32 16.31 0.97 -3.21
N TYR A 33 16.32 1.45 -4.45
CA TYR A 33 16.76 0.68 -5.60
C TYR A 33 17.51 1.55 -6.60
N VAL A 34 18.30 0.90 -7.44
CA VAL A 34 18.89 1.51 -8.65
C VAL A 34 18.44 0.74 -9.88
N GLY A 35 18.28 1.45 -10.99
CA GLY A 35 17.89 0.90 -12.28
C GLY A 35 18.83 1.33 -13.39
N ALA A 36 18.97 0.47 -14.40
CA ALA A 36 19.60 0.83 -15.67
C ALA A 36 18.84 0.17 -16.82
N GLY A 37 18.57 0.94 -17.87
CA GLY A 37 17.77 0.53 -19.02
C GLY A 37 18.43 0.88 -20.35
N ALA A 38 18.12 0.09 -21.37
CA ALA A 38 18.44 0.39 -22.76
C ALA A 38 17.31 -0.07 -23.67
N GLY A 39 17.12 0.65 -24.77
CA GLY A 39 15.97 0.39 -25.63
C GLY A 39 15.97 1.18 -26.91
N VAL A 40 14.79 1.18 -27.51
CA VAL A 40 14.51 1.85 -28.77
C VAL A 40 13.44 2.89 -28.58
N ASN A 41 13.51 3.97 -29.36
CA ASN A 41 12.54 5.03 -29.32
C ASN A 41 12.16 5.50 -30.73
N TRP A 42 10.96 6.02 -30.89
CA TRP A 42 10.50 6.62 -32.14
C TRP A 42 9.61 7.84 -31.85
N THR A 43 9.84 8.90 -32.61
CA THR A 43 9.07 10.15 -32.49
C THR A 43 7.71 9.98 -33.16
N GLN A 44 6.65 10.50 -32.53
CA GLN A 44 5.31 10.53 -33.11
C GLN A 44 5.23 11.65 -34.16
N ASP A 45 4.52 11.41 -35.27
CA ASP A 45 4.39 12.35 -36.38
C ASP A 45 3.96 13.75 -35.91
N ALA A 46 4.69 14.79 -36.32
CA ALA A 46 4.32 16.18 -36.13
C ALA A 46 3.83 16.76 -37.47
N ASP A 47 2.52 16.98 -37.59
CA ASP A 47 1.94 17.70 -38.72
C ASP A 47 2.32 19.18 -38.64
N ILE A 48 3.29 19.62 -39.43
CA ILE A 48 3.58 21.05 -39.61
C ILE A 48 2.75 21.57 -40.77
N SER A 49 1.62 22.22 -40.47
CA SER A 49 0.83 22.97 -41.46
C SER A 49 1.24 24.44 -41.47
N SER A 50 1.79 24.92 -42.58
CA SER A 50 2.06 26.35 -42.81
C SER A 50 1.18 26.90 -43.95
N TYR A 51 0.41 27.96 -43.66
CA TYR A 51 -0.30 28.82 -44.62
C TYR A 51 -0.19 30.29 -44.16
N PRO A 52 -0.21 31.30 -45.05
CA PRO A 52 -0.52 31.23 -46.47
C PRO A 52 0.54 31.94 -47.35
N THR A 53 1.68 31.32 -47.63
CA THR A 53 2.42 31.61 -48.87
C THR A 53 3.25 30.38 -49.23
N VAL A 54 2.83 29.66 -50.27
CA VAL A 54 3.39 28.41 -50.82
C VAL A 54 3.08 27.15 -50.00
N GLY A 55 2.22 26.29 -50.57
CA GLY A 55 1.88 24.97 -50.05
C GLY A 55 3.07 24.02 -50.07
N LEU A 56 3.71 23.86 -48.91
CA LEU A 56 4.75 22.87 -48.65
C LEU A 56 4.13 21.73 -47.82
N GLY A 57 3.64 20.69 -48.49
CA GLY A 57 3.25 19.45 -47.83
C GLY A 57 4.49 18.61 -47.54
N LEU A 58 5.00 18.66 -46.31
CA LEU A 58 6.08 17.79 -45.85
C LEU A 58 5.49 16.52 -45.22
N LYS A 59 5.86 15.33 -45.73
CA LYS A 59 5.62 14.04 -45.06
C LYS A 59 6.94 13.53 -44.54
N GLU A 60 7.12 13.47 -43.23
CA GLU A 60 8.34 12.92 -42.61
C GLU A 60 8.20 11.42 -42.33
N LYS A 61 9.29 10.64 -42.44
CA LYS A 61 9.37 9.22 -42.05
C LYS A 61 10.44 9.08 -40.96
N PHE A 62 10.06 8.70 -39.75
CA PHE A 62 10.97 8.61 -38.60
C PHE A 62 11.79 7.30 -38.59
N LYS A 63 13.10 7.40 -38.28
CA LYS A 63 13.96 6.25 -37.95
C LYS A 63 13.91 5.94 -36.46
N ILE A 64 13.92 4.65 -36.13
CA ILE A 64 14.07 4.15 -34.76
C ILE A 64 15.42 4.61 -34.20
N GLY A 65 15.39 5.36 -33.11
CA GLY A 65 16.55 5.78 -32.32
C GLY A 65 16.81 4.84 -31.13
N GLY A 66 17.92 5.09 -30.44
CA GLY A 66 18.28 4.37 -29.22
C GLY A 66 18.07 5.23 -27.98
N ILE A 67 17.75 4.58 -26.86
CA ILE A 67 17.67 5.19 -25.54
C ILE A 67 18.45 4.37 -24.52
N GLY A 68 19.02 5.06 -23.54
CA GLY A 68 19.52 4.46 -22.31
C GLY A 68 19.23 5.38 -21.13
N ASP A 69 18.97 4.79 -19.98
CA ASP A 69 18.68 5.50 -18.75
C ASP A 69 19.30 4.84 -17.52
N ILE A 70 19.46 5.65 -16.49
CA ILE A 70 19.77 5.22 -15.13
C ILE A 70 18.75 5.83 -14.20
N SER A 71 18.40 5.11 -13.15
CA SER A 71 17.46 5.58 -12.15
C SER A 71 17.87 5.21 -10.73
N VAL A 72 17.41 6.03 -9.79
CA VAL A 72 17.45 5.74 -8.35
C VAL A 72 16.05 5.97 -7.80
N GLY A 73 15.56 5.06 -6.98
CA GLY A 73 14.22 5.17 -6.44
C GLY A 73 14.07 4.54 -5.07
N TYR A 74 12.87 4.68 -4.54
CA TYR A 74 12.42 4.05 -3.30
C TYR A 74 11.07 3.38 -3.55
N ALA A 75 10.98 2.10 -3.21
CA ALA A 75 9.76 1.31 -3.28
C ALA A 75 9.18 1.10 -1.88
N THR A 76 7.87 1.20 -1.76
CA THR A 76 7.13 0.95 -0.50
C THR A 76 6.48 -0.43 -0.53
N ALA A 77 6.18 -1.02 0.63
CA ALA A 77 5.41 -2.25 0.71
C ALA A 77 3.98 -2.15 0.12
N MET A 78 3.45 -0.93 -0.07
CA MET A 78 2.13 -0.68 -0.68
C MET A 78 2.14 -0.74 -2.21
N GLY A 79 3.29 -1.00 -2.85
CA GLY A 79 3.45 -1.00 -4.30
C GLY A 79 3.73 0.38 -4.90
N LEU A 80 3.69 1.47 -4.11
CA LEU A 80 4.08 2.80 -4.59
C LEU A 80 5.60 2.92 -4.70
N ARG A 81 6.07 3.49 -5.82
CA ARG A 81 7.49 3.79 -6.07
C ARG A 81 7.69 5.24 -6.48
N ALA A 82 8.69 5.88 -5.89
CA ALA A 82 9.18 7.19 -6.32
C ALA A 82 10.58 7.03 -6.94
N GLU A 83 10.83 7.65 -8.09
CA GLU A 83 12.06 7.44 -8.85
C GLU A 83 12.57 8.74 -9.48
N LEU A 84 13.89 8.92 -9.45
CA LEU A 84 14.61 9.93 -10.22
C LEU A 84 15.33 9.23 -11.38
N GLU A 85 15.17 9.75 -12.59
CA GLU A 85 15.67 9.16 -13.83
C GLU A 85 16.51 10.17 -14.60
N ALA A 86 17.65 9.73 -15.13
CA ALA A 86 18.42 10.44 -16.15
C ALA A 86 18.45 9.60 -17.44
N ALA A 87 17.93 10.16 -18.54
CA ALA A 87 17.78 9.45 -19.80
C ALA A 87 18.47 10.18 -20.97
N TRP A 88 19.08 9.37 -21.84
CA TRP A 88 19.79 9.80 -23.04
C TRP A 88 19.17 9.15 -24.26
N ARG A 89 18.68 9.96 -25.22
CA ARG A 89 18.14 9.48 -26.51
C ARG A 89 19.03 9.93 -27.65
N TRP A 90 19.44 9.01 -28.52
CA TRP A 90 20.36 9.26 -29.63
C TRP A 90 19.83 8.72 -30.96
N ARG A 91 20.32 9.31 -32.06
CA ARG A 91 20.07 8.87 -33.45
C ARG A 91 18.59 8.90 -33.89
N ASN A 92 17.79 9.84 -33.40
CA ASN A 92 16.51 10.18 -34.06
C ASN A 92 16.83 11.01 -35.31
N GLY A 93 16.89 10.39 -36.49
CA GLY A 93 17.28 11.05 -37.75
C GLY A 93 16.14 11.12 -38.78
N VAL A 94 16.10 12.20 -39.55
CA VAL A 94 15.21 12.41 -40.72
C VAL A 94 15.99 12.11 -42.00
N ASP A 95 15.47 11.26 -42.89
CA ASP A 95 16.21 10.80 -44.09
C ASP A 95 15.98 11.64 -45.35
N SER A 96 14.90 12.40 -45.48
CA SER A 96 14.70 13.27 -46.66
C SER A 96 13.50 14.19 -46.50
N THR A 97 13.75 15.50 -46.60
CA THR A 97 12.72 16.46 -47.01
C THR A 97 12.46 16.29 -48.50
N SER A 98 11.19 16.15 -48.89
CA SER A 98 10.77 16.32 -50.29
C SER A 98 9.97 17.61 -50.41
N SER A 99 10.50 18.54 -51.20
CA SER A 99 9.94 19.87 -51.44
C SER A 99 9.52 20.01 -52.90
N ALA A 100 8.49 20.81 -53.17
CA ALA A 100 8.12 21.23 -54.53
C ALA A 100 9.23 22.10 -55.20
N THR A 101 10.17 22.62 -54.42
CA THR A 101 11.41 23.26 -54.88
C THR A 101 12.60 22.27 -54.80
N PRO A 102 13.18 21.83 -55.95
CA PRO A 102 14.22 20.78 -55.99
C PRO A 102 15.49 21.07 -55.17
N ALA A 103 15.79 22.34 -54.91
CA ALA A 103 16.96 22.78 -54.13
C ALA A 103 16.87 22.47 -52.62
N LEU A 104 15.71 22.06 -52.12
CA LEU A 104 15.47 21.73 -50.70
C LEU A 104 15.31 20.22 -50.45
N ASN A 105 15.56 19.39 -51.47
CA ASN A 105 15.52 17.94 -51.36
C ASN A 105 16.80 17.40 -50.72
N GLY A 106 16.67 16.46 -49.77
CA GLY A 106 17.81 15.72 -49.20
C GLY A 106 18.51 16.34 -48.00
N LEU A 107 17.89 17.30 -47.30
CA LEU A 107 18.42 17.80 -46.03
C LEU A 107 18.12 16.80 -44.90
N GLY A 108 19.17 16.20 -44.33
CA GLY A 108 19.09 15.30 -43.19
C GLY A 108 19.38 16.01 -41.87
N GLY A 109 18.53 15.81 -40.86
CA GLY A 109 18.69 16.34 -39.50
C GLY A 109 18.91 15.23 -38.49
N LYS A 110 19.74 15.48 -37.46
CA LYS A 110 19.89 14.60 -36.29
C LYS A 110 19.33 15.29 -35.05
N ILE A 111 18.45 14.60 -34.33
CA ILE A 111 17.90 15.02 -33.05
C ILE A 111 18.43 14.08 -31.97
N SER A 112 18.91 14.65 -30.88
CA SER A 112 19.30 13.93 -29.65
C SER A 112 18.74 14.68 -28.45
N SER A 113 18.33 13.97 -27.40
CA SER A 113 17.76 14.60 -26.22
C SER A 113 18.28 14.00 -24.92
N TYR A 114 18.42 14.84 -23.90
CA TYR A 114 18.75 14.48 -22.53
C TYR A 114 17.53 14.82 -21.67
N ALA A 115 17.13 13.96 -20.74
CA ALA A 115 16.00 14.23 -19.84
C ALA A 115 16.34 13.86 -18.39
N PHE A 116 15.86 14.68 -17.45
CA PHE A 116 15.88 14.41 -16.02
C PHE A 116 14.44 14.41 -15.52
N MET A 117 13.98 13.29 -14.98
CA MET A 117 12.57 13.07 -14.63
C MET A 117 12.43 12.64 -13.17
N GLY A 118 11.37 13.09 -12.52
CA GLY A 118 10.82 12.47 -11.32
C GLY A 118 9.57 11.67 -11.69
N ASN A 119 9.52 10.39 -11.31
CA ASN A 119 8.45 9.47 -11.62
C ASN A 119 7.76 8.99 -10.33
N LEU A 120 6.43 8.81 -10.41
CA LEU A 120 5.64 8.07 -9.44
C LEU A 120 5.05 6.85 -10.15
N LEU A 121 5.28 5.66 -9.61
CA LEU A 121 4.80 4.39 -10.17
C LEU A 121 4.02 3.59 -9.12
N TYR A 122 3.13 2.73 -9.60
CA TYR A 122 2.37 1.79 -8.78
C TYR A 122 2.50 0.38 -9.36
N ASP A 123 3.05 -0.52 -8.55
CA ASP A 123 3.24 -1.94 -8.85
C ASP A 123 1.99 -2.72 -8.39
N PHE A 124 1.38 -3.48 -9.31
CA PHE A 124 0.20 -4.30 -9.02
C PHE A 124 0.64 -5.71 -8.64
N ASP A 125 0.45 -6.10 -7.39
CA ASP A 125 0.60 -7.49 -6.98
C ASP A 125 -0.62 -8.30 -7.46
N ILE A 126 -0.39 -9.14 -8.46
CA ILE A 126 -1.39 -10.03 -9.05
C ILE A 126 -1.12 -11.51 -8.70
N GLY A 127 -0.20 -11.80 -7.78
CA GLY A 127 0.17 -13.16 -7.39
C GLY A 127 0.89 -13.97 -8.46
N LEU A 128 1.44 -13.31 -9.49
CA LEU A 128 2.23 -13.92 -10.56
C LEU A 128 3.71 -13.54 -10.41
N PRO A 129 4.65 -14.32 -10.98
CA PRO A 129 6.08 -13.95 -11.00
C PRO A 129 6.39 -12.69 -11.82
N VAL A 130 5.38 -12.15 -12.51
CA VAL A 130 5.45 -10.89 -13.25
C VAL A 130 4.58 -9.86 -12.52
N THR A 131 5.18 -8.71 -12.21
CA THR A 131 4.53 -7.57 -11.56
C THR A 131 4.28 -6.48 -12.61
N PRO A 132 3.05 -6.29 -13.10
CA PRO A 132 2.72 -5.15 -13.94
C PRO A 132 2.73 -3.85 -13.13
N TYR A 133 3.02 -2.72 -13.77
CA TYR A 133 2.98 -1.40 -13.15
C TYR A 133 2.59 -0.30 -14.12
N ILE A 134 2.09 0.79 -13.56
CA ILE A 134 1.81 2.04 -14.27
C ILE A 134 2.50 3.19 -13.54
N GLY A 135 2.89 4.23 -14.27
CA GLY A 135 3.48 5.42 -13.68
C GLY A 135 3.32 6.66 -14.53
N ALA A 136 3.60 7.80 -13.91
CA ALA A 136 3.67 9.08 -14.58
C ALA A 136 4.86 9.87 -14.02
N GLY A 137 5.45 10.72 -14.84
CA GLY A 137 6.59 11.53 -14.46
C GLY A 137 6.58 12.91 -15.07
N ALA A 138 7.30 13.82 -14.42
CA ALA A 138 7.49 15.19 -14.86
C ALA A 138 8.95 15.59 -14.64
N GLY A 139 9.45 16.51 -15.46
CA GLY A 139 10.85 16.90 -15.40
C GLY A 139 11.24 17.91 -16.46
N ILE A 140 12.53 17.90 -16.79
CA ILE A 140 13.13 18.80 -17.76
C ILE A 140 13.87 18.01 -18.83
N ALA A 141 13.84 18.49 -20.07
CA ALA A 141 14.56 17.87 -21.17
C ALA A 141 15.27 18.90 -22.04
N GLY A 142 16.53 18.63 -22.33
CA GLY A 142 17.34 19.37 -23.30
C GLY A 142 17.26 18.71 -24.67
N VAL A 143 16.62 19.35 -25.64
CA VAL A 143 16.53 18.84 -27.02
C VAL A 143 17.58 19.53 -27.87
N LYS A 144 18.50 18.77 -28.45
CA LYS A 144 19.52 19.29 -29.38
C LYS A 144 19.13 18.93 -30.81
N GLN A 145 18.96 19.96 -31.64
CA GLN A 145 18.75 19.81 -33.08
C GLN A 145 20.00 20.31 -33.82
N THR A 146 20.47 19.55 -34.81
CA THR A 146 21.57 19.98 -35.68
C THR A 146 21.07 20.05 -37.12
N LEU A 147 21.18 21.24 -37.73
CA LEU A 147 20.85 21.49 -39.12
C LEU A 147 22.02 22.24 -39.79
N ASN A 148 22.60 21.64 -40.83
CA ASN A 148 23.67 22.22 -41.65
C ASN A 148 24.88 22.78 -40.86
N GLY A 149 25.28 22.10 -39.77
CA GLY A 149 26.45 22.48 -38.96
C GLY A 149 26.19 23.46 -37.82
N VAL A 150 24.98 24.02 -37.74
CA VAL A 150 24.54 24.85 -36.60
C VAL A 150 23.75 23.98 -35.63
N SER A 151 24.01 24.11 -34.33
CA SER A 151 23.31 23.36 -33.29
C SER A 151 22.83 24.26 -32.17
N ASP A 152 21.59 24.07 -31.74
CA ASP A 152 21.00 24.75 -30.59
C ASP A 152 20.41 23.74 -29.60
N ARG A 153 20.30 24.11 -28.32
CA ARG A 153 19.78 23.25 -27.23
C ARG A 153 18.87 24.04 -26.29
N ASP A 154 17.59 23.70 -26.32
CA ASP A 154 16.61 24.26 -25.40
C ASP A 154 16.21 23.28 -24.31
N TRP A 155 16.17 23.78 -23.06
CA TRP A 155 15.62 23.07 -21.91
C TRP A 155 14.14 23.41 -21.77
N VAL A 156 13.30 22.39 -21.81
CA VAL A 156 11.85 22.53 -21.72
C VAL A 156 11.27 21.60 -20.69
N PHE A 157 10.09 21.96 -20.18
CA PHE A 157 9.32 21.06 -19.34
C PHE A 157 8.94 19.80 -20.13
N ALA A 158 9.06 18.66 -19.46
CA ALA A 158 8.76 17.36 -20.02
C ALA A 158 7.85 16.57 -19.08
N TYR A 159 7.01 15.73 -19.66
CA TYR A 159 6.19 14.77 -18.93
C TYR A 159 6.23 13.41 -19.62
N GLN A 160 6.00 12.35 -18.85
CA GLN A 160 5.93 11.00 -19.37
C GLN A 160 4.87 10.15 -18.70
N GLY A 161 4.30 9.21 -19.46
CA GLY A 161 3.46 8.12 -18.98
C GLY A 161 4.18 6.79 -19.19
N ILE A 162 4.11 5.91 -18.20
CA ILE A 162 4.85 4.65 -18.13
C ILE A 162 3.86 3.52 -17.90
N ILE A 163 3.95 2.46 -18.70
CA ILE A 163 3.32 1.17 -18.43
C ILE A 163 4.41 0.13 -18.59
N GLY A 164 4.55 -0.78 -17.65
CA GLY A 164 5.58 -1.79 -17.71
C GLY A 164 5.25 -3.04 -16.93
N ALA A 165 6.16 -3.99 -16.99
CA ALA A 165 6.13 -5.20 -16.20
C ALA A 165 7.54 -5.57 -15.75
N SER A 166 7.66 -6.08 -14.53
CA SER A 166 8.92 -6.60 -14.01
C SER A 166 8.83 -8.08 -13.68
N TYR A 167 9.90 -8.82 -13.94
CA TYR A 167 10.07 -10.22 -13.56
C TYR A 167 11.20 -10.34 -12.55
N ALA A 168 10.92 -10.88 -11.36
CA ALA A 168 11.94 -11.09 -10.33
C ALA A 168 12.89 -12.22 -10.75
N ILE A 169 14.17 -11.89 -10.97
CA ILE A 169 15.22 -12.88 -11.25
C ILE A 169 15.66 -13.55 -9.94
N ASN A 170 15.79 -12.75 -8.88
CA ASN A 170 16.05 -13.16 -7.51
C ASN A 170 15.52 -12.09 -6.54
N ASP A 171 15.78 -12.24 -5.23
CA ASP A 171 15.26 -11.38 -4.16
C ASP A 171 15.64 -9.89 -4.30
N ASN A 172 16.71 -9.57 -5.02
CA ASN A 172 17.19 -8.20 -5.19
C ASN A 172 17.17 -7.70 -6.63
N VAL A 173 17.14 -8.59 -7.62
CA VAL A 173 17.27 -8.24 -9.04
C VAL A 173 15.97 -8.56 -9.78
N ALA A 174 15.44 -7.57 -10.49
CA ALA A 174 14.32 -7.74 -11.41
C ALA A 174 14.69 -7.30 -12.83
N LEU A 175 14.22 -8.05 -13.82
CA LEU A 175 14.17 -7.62 -15.23
C LEU A 175 12.95 -6.73 -15.42
N THR A 176 13.10 -5.59 -16.10
CA THR A 176 12.00 -4.68 -16.42
C THR A 176 11.78 -4.56 -17.92
N LEU A 177 10.52 -4.37 -18.31
CA LEU A 177 10.12 -4.02 -19.67
C LEU A 177 9.11 -2.87 -19.60
N ASP A 178 9.47 -1.72 -20.15
CA ASP A 178 8.65 -0.52 -20.16
C ASP A 178 8.21 -0.14 -21.57
N TYR A 179 6.97 0.30 -21.66
CA TYR A 179 6.52 1.24 -22.68
C TYR A 179 6.40 2.63 -22.06
N ARG A 180 7.08 3.62 -22.66
CA ARG A 180 7.04 5.01 -22.20
C ARG A 180 6.55 5.93 -23.31
N TYR A 181 5.56 6.75 -23.01
CA TYR A 181 5.20 7.93 -23.79
C TYR A 181 5.87 9.15 -23.16
N PHE A 182 6.63 9.91 -23.93
CA PHE A 182 7.37 11.08 -23.48
C PHE A 182 6.98 12.28 -24.35
N ALA A 183 6.70 13.43 -23.74
CA ALA A 183 6.40 14.65 -24.48
C ALA A 183 6.95 15.89 -23.77
N THR A 184 7.25 16.94 -24.55
CA THR A 184 7.62 18.27 -24.03
C THR A 184 6.53 19.28 -24.33
N VAL A 185 6.37 20.27 -23.44
CA VAL A 185 5.41 21.36 -23.61
C VAL A 185 6.10 22.53 -24.32
N ASP A 186 5.54 22.94 -25.47
CA ASP A 186 5.87 24.17 -26.22
C ASP A 186 7.38 24.47 -26.45
N PRO A 187 8.20 23.57 -27.02
CA PRO A 187 9.53 23.98 -27.45
C PRO A 187 9.43 24.98 -28.61
N LYS A 188 9.99 26.17 -28.40
CA LYS A 188 10.09 27.24 -29.41
C LYS A 188 11.50 27.22 -29.95
N PHE A 189 11.66 26.93 -31.24
CA PHE A 189 12.96 26.96 -31.90
C PHE A 189 13.08 28.24 -32.73
N GLU A 190 14.09 29.06 -32.43
CA GLU A 190 14.42 30.26 -33.19
C GLU A 190 15.51 29.94 -34.23
N LEU A 191 15.09 29.56 -35.44
CA LEU A 191 16.00 29.24 -36.55
C LEU A 191 16.15 30.47 -37.48
N GLY A 192 16.75 31.54 -36.96
CA GLY A 192 16.93 32.80 -37.71
C GLY A 192 15.61 33.59 -37.85
N PRO A 193 15.18 34.03 -39.06
CA PRO A 193 13.95 34.83 -39.23
C PRO A 193 12.64 34.02 -39.09
N VAL A 194 12.74 32.72 -38.74
CA VAL A 194 11.60 31.81 -38.64
C VAL A 194 11.53 31.24 -37.22
N THR A 195 10.43 31.53 -36.52
CA THR A 195 10.07 30.87 -35.27
C THR A 195 9.26 29.62 -35.59
N SER A 196 9.76 28.44 -35.23
CA SER A 196 9.03 27.17 -35.38
C SER A 196 8.57 26.67 -34.01
N LYS A 197 7.27 26.41 -33.87
CA LYS A 197 6.70 25.67 -32.74
C LYS A 197 6.51 24.23 -33.19
N GLY A 198 7.15 23.28 -32.50
CA GLY A 198 6.93 21.86 -32.72
C GLY A 198 6.66 21.18 -31.39
N GLU A 199 5.90 20.09 -31.37
CA GLU A 199 5.76 19.29 -30.17
C GLU A 199 6.68 18.08 -30.27
N TYR A 200 7.57 17.88 -29.29
CA TYR A 200 8.44 16.70 -29.27
C TYR A 200 7.75 15.60 -28.48
N ARG A 201 7.16 14.64 -29.20
CA ARG A 201 6.48 13.47 -28.64
C ARG A 201 7.19 12.20 -29.08
N ASN A 202 7.47 11.32 -28.15
CA ASN A 202 8.27 10.14 -28.41
C ASN A 202 7.74 8.93 -27.64
N HIS A 203 7.70 7.80 -28.33
CA HIS A 203 7.39 6.51 -27.75
C HIS A 203 8.68 5.71 -27.56
N THR A 204 8.73 4.90 -26.52
CA THR A 204 9.91 4.12 -26.16
C THR A 204 9.49 2.72 -25.72
N ILE A 205 10.24 1.72 -26.16
CA ILE A 205 10.29 0.39 -25.54
C ILE A 205 11.67 0.24 -24.91
N LEU A 206 11.70 -0.07 -23.62
CA LEU A 206 12.92 -0.12 -22.82
C LEU A 206 12.98 -1.42 -22.02
N ALA A 207 14.09 -2.13 -22.11
CA ALA A 207 14.38 -3.26 -21.23
C ALA A 207 15.47 -2.85 -20.23
N GLY A 208 15.34 -3.26 -18.98
CA GLY A 208 16.26 -2.86 -17.93
C GLY A 208 16.43 -3.87 -16.81
N LEU A 209 17.36 -3.57 -15.92
CA LEU A 209 17.56 -4.27 -14.66
C LEU A 209 17.33 -3.31 -13.51
N ARG A 210 16.62 -3.77 -12.48
CA ARG A 210 16.41 -3.07 -11.21
C ARG A 210 17.06 -3.88 -10.09
N TYR A 211 17.90 -3.24 -9.29
CA TYR A 211 18.50 -3.81 -8.08
C TYR A 211 17.95 -3.10 -6.83
N THR A 212 17.24 -3.82 -5.97
CA THR A 212 16.70 -3.29 -4.70
C THR A 212 17.63 -3.61 -3.53
N PHE A 213 18.00 -2.58 -2.77
CA PHE A 213 18.84 -2.67 -1.58
C PHE A 213 18.03 -3.11 -0.37
N GLY A 214 18.59 -4.08 0.37
CA GLY A 214 17.86 -4.72 1.47
C GLY A 214 16.74 -5.56 0.89
N GLY A 215 17.01 -6.84 0.64
CA GLY A 215 16.00 -7.76 0.10
C GLY A 215 14.70 -7.72 0.91
N PRO A 216 13.59 -8.28 0.40
CA PRO A 216 12.32 -8.29 1.10
C PRO A 216 12.58 -8.68 2.57
N PRO A 217 12.06 -7.92 3.56
CA PRO A 217 12.26 -8.28 4.95
C PRO A 217 11.92 -9.76 5.08
N PRO A 218 12.75 -10.56 5.80
CA PRO A 218 12.47 -11.98 5.96
C PRO A 218 11.01 -12.08 6.34
N PRO A 219 10.21 -12.92 5.66
CA PRO A 219 8.80 -13.01 5.96
C PRO A 219 8.71 -13.20 7.46
N THR A 220 8.21 -12.20 8.18
CA THR A 220 7.87 -12.37 9.58
C THR A 220 7.03 -13.63 9.58
N PRO A 221 7.44 -14.70 10.30
CA PRO A 221 6.75 -15.97 10.24
C PRO A 221 5.27 -15.68 10.33
N VAL A 222 4.57 -15.84 9.20
CA VAL A 222 3.13 -15.72 9.19
C VAL A 222 2.78 -16.86 10.12
N ALA A 223 2.35 -16.54 11.34
CA ALA A 223 1.74 -17.54 12.19
C ALA A 223 0.67 -18.13 11.29
N VAL A 224 0.88 -19.37 10.83
CA VAL A 224 -0.06 -20.06 9.96
C VAL A 224 -1.41 -19.80 10.61
N PRO A 225 -2.35 -19.09 9.96
CA PRO A 225 -3.68 -18.99 10.51
C PRO A 225 -4.08 -20.44 10.62
N ALA A 226 -4.21 -20.94 11.87
CA ALA A 226 -4.68 -22.28 12.11
C ALA A 226 -5.92 -22.45 11.21
N PRO A 227 -6.05 -23.58 10.47
CA PRO A 227 -7.14 -23.78 9.53
C PRO A 227 -8.41 -23.22 10.13
N ALA A 228 -9.03 -22.23 9.46
CA ALA A 228 -10.17 -21.53 10.02
C ALA A 228 -11.16 -22.58 10.50
N ALA A 229 -11.26 -22.72 11.83
CA ALA A 229 -12.19 -23.66 12.41
C ALA A 229 -13.56 -23.26 11.86
N PRO A 230 -14.41 -24.22 11.45
CA PRO A 230 -15.79 -23.91 11.06
C PRO A 230 -16.37 -22.96 12.13
N PRO A 231 -17.12 -21.91 11.75
CA PRO A 231 -17.51 -20.84 12.66
C PRO A 231 -17.98 -21.47 13.96
N ALA A 232 -17.18 -21.29 15.02
CA ALA A 232 -17.48 -21.91 16.28
C ALA A 232 -18.84 -21.37 16.70
N ALA A 233 -19.80 -22.27 16.90
CA ALA A 233 -20.97 -21.92 17.70
C ALA A 233 -20.44 -21.17 18.94
N PRO A 234 -21.05 -20.03 19.32
CA PRO A 234 -20.55 -19.21 20.42
C PRO A 234 -20.14 -20.12 21.57
N GLN A 235 -18.83 -20.24 21.80
CA GLN A 235 -18.34 -20.99 22.93
C GLN A 235 -18.92 -20.28 24.15
N PRO A 236 -19.64 -20.97 25.05
CA PRO A 236 -20.19 -20.31 26.22
C PRO A 236 -19.04 -19.59 26.93
N GLN A 237 -19.23 -18.31 27.25
CA GLN A 237 -18.29 -17.63 28.12
C GLN A 237 -18.25 -18.45 29.42
N ASN A 238 -17.10 -19.06 29.70
CA ASN A 238 -16.91 -19.89 30.88
C ASN A 238 -16.40 -19.06 32.07
N GLU A 239 -16.19 -17.75 31.89
CA GLU A 239 -15.76 -16.84 32.94
C GLU A 239 -16.62 -15.58 32.96
N TYR A 240 -17.17 -15.27 34.13
CA TYR A 240 -17.97 -14.06 34.37
C TYR A 240 -17.33 -13.25 35.50
N GLN A 241 -17.38 -11.93 35.40
CA GLN A 241 -16.83 -11.03 36.42
C GLN A 241 -17.92 -10.18 37.06
N VAL A 242 -17.96 -10.20 38.38
CA VAL A 242 -18.92 -9.45 39.20
C VAL A 242 -18.16 -8.39 39.98
N PHE A 243 -18.52 -7.11 39.82
CA PHE A 243 -17.87 -5.99 40.51
C PHE A 243 -18.64 -5.58 41.78
N PHE A 244 -17.89 -5.11 42.77
CA PHE A 244 -18.39 -4.67 44.06
C PHE A 244 -17.98 -3.23 44.38
N ASP A 245 -18.88 -2.56 45.12
CA ASP A 245 -18.57 -1.29 45.74
C ASP A 245 -17.46 -1.41 46.79
N TRP A 246 -16.86 -0.26 47.12
CA TRP A 246 -15.84 -0.18 48.15
C TRP A 246 -16.36 -0.70 49.48
N ASP A 247 -15.55 -1.54 50.11
CA ASP A 247 -15.82 -2.17 51.41
C ASP A 247 -17.11 -3.01 51.53
N LYS A 248 -17.74 -3.35 50.40
CA LYS A 248 -19.00 -4.09 50.37
C LYS A 248 -18.83 -5.47 49.73
N ALA A 249 -19.67 -6.40 50.19
CA ALA A 249 -19.93 -7.70 49.57
C ALA A 249 -21.37 -7.84 49.06
N THR A 250 -22.14 -6.75 49.10
CA THR A 250 -23.51 -6.70 48.59
C THR A 250 -23.49 -6.74 47.06
N ILE A 251 -24.33 -7.59 46.48
CA ILE A 251 -24.51 -7.70 45.03
C ILE A 251 -25.32 -6.49 44.54
N THR A 252 -24.85 -5.84 43.48
CA THR A 252 -25.57 -4.73 42.83
C THR A 252 -26.53 -5.29 41.77
N GLN A 253 -27.52 -4.50 41.34
CA GLN A 253 -28.47 -4.94 40.32
C GLN A 253 -27.79 -5.36 38.99
N ASN A 254 -26.71 -4.67 38.60
CA ASN A 254 -25.91 -5.05 37.43
C ASN A 254 -25.16 -6.38 37.64
N ALA A 255 -24.69 -6.63 38.86
CA ALA A 255 -24.09 -7.90 39.23
C ALA A 255 -25.11 -9.05 39.21
N GLU A 256 -26.38 -8.80 39.61
CA GLU A 256 -27.44 -9.81 39.54
C GLU A 256 -27.69 -10.29 38.10
N SER A 257 -27.71 -9.40 37.11
CA SER A 257 -27.87 -9.79 35.70
C SER A 257 -26.72 -10.67 35.20
N ILE A 258 -25.48 -10.37 35.59
CA ILE A 258 -24.29 -11.15 35.21
C ILE A 258 -24.33 -12.53 35.87
N ILE A 259 -24.74 -12.60 37.14
CA ILE A 259 -24.87 -13.88 37.87
C ILE A 259 -26.01 -14.73 37.28
N ALA A 260 -27.11 -14.11 36.84
CA ALA A 260 -28.20 -14.78 36.15
C ALA A 260 -27.75 -15.38 34.81
N GLU A 261 -26.97 -14.63 34.04
CA GLU A 261 -26.36 -15.11 32.81
C GLU A 261 -25.40 -16.28 33.06
N ALA A 262 -24.56 -16.19 34.10
CA ALA A 262 -23.66 -17.27 34.50
C ALA A 262 -24.41 -18.55 34.92
N ALA A 263 -25.51 -18.41 35.67
CA ALA A 263 -26.35 -19.55 36.06
C ALA A 263 -27.03 -20.22 34.86
N GLU A 264 -27.55 -19.43 33.92
CA GLU A 264 -28.09 -19.92 32.64
C GLU A 264 -27.04 -20.63 31.80
N ALA A 265 -25.85 -20.06 31.70
CA ALA A 265 -24.73 -20.66 30.99
C ALA A 265 -24.33 -22.00 31.62
N ALA A 266 -24.22 -22.07 32.95
CA ALA A 266 -23.93 -23.31 33.68
C ALA A 266 -24.98 -24.41 33.43
N ARG A 267 -26.27 -24.04 33.37
CA ARG A 267 -27.35 -24.97 33.01
C ARG A 267 -27.22 -25.49 31.59
N ARG A 268 -27.07 -24.60 30.61
CA ARG A 268 -26.98 -24.94 29.19
C ARG A 268 -25.79 -25.82 28.88
N SER A 269 -24.67 -25.54 29.53
CA SER A 269 -23.41 -26.24 29.32
C SER A 269 -23.25 -27.52 30.15
N ARG A 270 -24.24 -27.87 30.97
CA ARG A 270 -24.19 -28.99 31.92
C ARG A 270 -22.93 -28.95 32.79
N ALA A 271 -22.69 -27.78 33.41
CA ALA A 271 -21.53 -27.56 34.25
C ALA A 271 -21.39 -28.65 35.32
N VAL A 272 -20.19 -29.24 35.40
CA VAL A 272 -19.85 -30.21 36.44
C VAL A 272 -19.19 -29.56 37.65
N HIS A 273 -18.64 -28.37 37.46
CA HIS A 273 -18.05 -27.59 38.55
C HIS A 273 -18.09 -26.09 38.25
N ILE A 274 -18.27 -25.26 39.27
CA ILE A 274 -18.21 -23.81 39.20
C ILE A 274 -17.28 -23.34 40.32
N GLN A 275 -16.25 -22.57 39.99
CA GLN A 275 -15.35 -21.96 40.97
C GLN A 275 -15.63 -20.47 41.05
N VAL A 276 -15.84 -19.96 42.25
CA VAL A 276 -16.06 -18.53 42.50
C VAL A 276 -14.89 -17.97 43.29
N ILE A 277 -14.11 -17.09 42.68
CA ILE A 277 -12.92 -16.49 43.29
C ILE A 277 -13.20 -15.03 43.64
N GLY A 278 -13.12 -14.67 44.92
CA GLY A 278 -13.28 -13.30 45.38
C GLY A 278 -11.94 -12.55 45.44
N HIS A 279 -11.95 -11.28 45.07
CA HIS A 279 -10.80 -10.38 45.09
C HIS A 279 -11.12 -9.07 45.83
N THR A 280 -10.07 -8.38 46.26
CA THR A 280 -10.13 -7.00 46.77
C THR A 280 -9.12 -6.10 46.07
N ASP A 281 -9.29 -4.79 46.23
CA ASP A 281 -8.21 -3.85 45.96
C ASP A 281 -7.17 -3.89 47.10
N THR A 282 -6.11 -3.09 46.98
CA THR A 282 -5.02 -3.05 47.97
C THR A 282 -5.31 -2.13 49.15
N SER A 283 -6.55 -1.66 49.30
CA SER A 283 -6.96 -0.80 50.41
C SER A 283 -7.35 -1.65 51.62
N GLY A 284 -6.74 -1.37 52.78
CA GLY A 284 -6.96 -2.16 54.00
C GLY A 284 -5.80 -3.10 54.34
N SER A 285 -5.99 -3.93 55.38
CA SER A 285 -4.97 -4.92 55.78
C SER A 285 -5.14 -6.23 55.00
N PRO A 286 -4.07 -7.00 54.74
CA PRO A 286 -4.16 -8.28 54.03
C PRO A 286 -5.17 -9.25 54.67
N ALA A 287 -5.18 -9.32 56.00
CA ALA A 287 -6.13 -10.17 56.75
C ALA A 287 -7.59 -9.69 56.60
N TYR A 288 -7.82 -8.38 56.50
CA TYR A 288 -9.13 -7.82 56.23
C TYR A 288 -9.59 -8.16 54.80
N ASN A 289 -8.71 -7.92 53.83
CA ASN A 289 -8.92 -8.16 52.41
C ASN A 289 -9.21 -9.63 52.10
N GLN A 290 -8.50 -10.54 52.77
CA GLN A 290 -8.78 -11.96 52.73
C GLN A 290 -10.22 -12.27 53.15
N ARG A 291 -10.66 -11.79 54.33
CA ARG A 291 -12.03 -12.04 54.81
C ARG A 291 -13.09 -11.40 53.90
N LEU A 292 -12.84 -10.19 53.39
CA LEU A 292 -13.77 -9.50 52.48
C LEU A 292 -13.91 -10.25 51.16
N SER A 293 -12.82 -10.77 50.60
CA SER A 293 -12.83 -11.56 49.37
C SER A 293 -13.67 -12.84 49.51
N VAL A 294 -13.55 -13.56 50.62
CA VAL A 294 -14.38 -14.74 50.92
C VAL A 294 -15.85 -14.37 51.03
N ARG A 295 -16.20 -13.27 51.70
CA ARG A 295 -17.60 -12.80 51.79
C ARG A 295 -18.21 -12.48 50.42
N ARG A 296 -17.41 -11.89 49.50
CA ARG A 296 -17.84 -11.61 48.13
C ARG A 296 -18.08 -12.89 47.33
N ALA A 297 -17.17 -13.86 47.43
CA ALA A 297 -17.34 -15.16 46.80
C ALA A 297 -18.57 -15.90 47.33
N GLU A 298 -18.80 -15.88 48.65
CA GLU A 298 -19.98 -16.49 49.26
C GLU A 298 -21.27 -15.80 48.82
N ALA A 299 -21.31 -14.46 48.73
CA ALA A 299 -22.47 -13.73 48.23
C ALA A 299 -22.85 -14.19 46.81
N VAL A 300 -21.87 -14.29 45.91
CA VAL A 300 -22.09 -14.77 44.54
C VAL A 300 -22.54 -16.23 44.53
N ARG A 301 -21.96 -17.09 45.37
CA ARG A 301 -22.39 -18.49 45.53
C ARG A 301 -23.85 -18.58 45.95
N GLN A 302 -24.28 -17.80 46.94
CA GLN A 302 -25.68 -17.79 47.39
C GLN A 302 -26.63 -17.31 46.29
N ALA A 303 -26.24 -16.30 45.51
CA ALA A 303 -27.03 -15.85 44.37
C ALA A 303 -27.16 -16.92 43.27
N LEU A 304 -26.07 -17.63 42.93
CA LEU A 304 -26.10 -18.76 41.99
C LEU A 304 -27.02 -19.89 42.47
N ILE A 305 -26.99 -20.21 43.77
CA ILE A 305 -27.88 -21.20 44.39
C ILE A 305 -29.34 -20.76 44.31
N GLY A 306 -29.63 -19.49 44.64
CA GLY A 306 -30.98 -18.91 44.54
C GLY A 306 -31.56 -18.96 43.12
N LEU A 307 -30.69 -18.94 42.11
CA LEU A 307 -31.06 -19.08 40.70
C LEU A 307 -31.17 -20.54 40.23
N GLY A 308 -30.98 -21.53 41.12
CA GLY A 308 -31.17 -22.96 40.85
C GLY A 308 -29.90 -23.74 40.50
N THR A 309 -28.71 -23.16 40.71
CA THR A 309 -27.44 -23.89 40.55
C THR A 309 -27.21 -24.82 41.75
N PRO A 310 -26.92 -26.12 41.56
CA PRO A 310 -26.69 -27.03 42.69
C PRO A 310 -25.49 -26.62 43.56
N ALA A 311 -25.69 -26.51 44.87
CA ALA A 311 -24.67 -26.03 45.80
C ALA A 311 -23.41 -26.91 45.89
N ASN A 312 -23.53 -28.19 45.53
CA ASN A 312 -22.45 -29.18 45.55
C ASN A 312 -21.45 -29.04 44.38
N ILE A 313 -21.85 -28.36 43.30
CA ILE A 313 -20.94 -28.11 42.16
C ILE A 313 -20.22 -26.77 42.29
N ILE A 314 -20.56 -25.93 43.28
CA ILE A 314 -19.97 -24.59 43.46
C ILE A 314 -18.92 -24.61 44.57
N SER A 315 -17.67 -24.27 44.24
CA SER A 315 -16.60 -23.97 45.19
C SER A 315 -16.36 -22.45 45.30
N ILE A 316 -15.91 -22.00 46.47
CA ILE A 316 -15.49 -20.61 46.67
C ILE A 316 -14.04 -20.55 47.12
N GLU A 317 -13.36 -19.49 46.70
CA GLU A 317 -12.01 -19.15 47.13
C GLU A 317 -11.93 -17.63 47.33
N GLY A 318 -11.28 -17.17 48.38
CA GLY A 318 -10.94 -15.76 48.56
C GLY A 318 -9.45 -15.61 48.45
N VAL A 319 -8.96 -14.69 47.61
CA VAL A 319 -7.53 -14.44 47.43
C VAL A 319 -7.09 -13.06 47.92
N GLY A 320 -8.02 -12.26 48.46
CA GLY A 320 -7.76 -10.89 48.91
C GLY A 320 -7.16 -10.04 47.79
N GLU A 321 -6.05 -9.37 48.11
CA GLU A 321 -5.29 -8.51 47.20
C GLU A 321 -4.14 -9.24 46.48
N ASN A 322 -4.02 -10.56 46.65
CA ASN A 322 -2.87 -11.33 46.12
C ASN A 322 -2.97 -11.61 44.61
N GLN A 323 -4.14 -11.44 44.00
CA GLN A 323 -4.36 -11.64 42.57
C GLN A 323 -5.13 -10.46 41.96
N LEU A 324 -4.44 -9.34 41.81
CA LEU A 324 -4.99 -8.13 41.22
C LEU A 324 -5.20 -8.30 39.70
N LEU A 325 -6.28 -7.70 39.17
CA LEU A 325 -6.47 -7.57 37.73
C LEU A 325 -5.61 -6.43 37.19
N VAL A 326 -5.58 -5.31 37.93
CA VAL A 326 -4.74 -4.16 37.65
C VAL A 326 -3.67 -4.07 38.74
N PRO A 327 -2.38 -4.18 38.42
CA PRO A 327 -1.33 -4.02 39.42
C PRO A 327 -1.37 -2.62 40.04
N THR A 328 -1.58 -2.56 41.36
CA THR A 328 -1.62 -1.29 42.11
C THR A 328 -0.70 -1.33 43.32
N GLY A 329 -0.17 -0.18 43.72
CA GLY A 329 0.62 -0.04 44.96
C GLY A 329 -0.21 -0.29 46.23
N PRO A 330 0.42 -0.30 47.42
CA PRO A 330 -0.30 -0.49 48.68
C PRO A 330 -1.29 0.64 48.94
N ASN A 331 -2.43 0.30 49.56
CA ASN A 331 -3.48 1.23 49.96
C ASN A 331 -4.14 2.03 48.79
N VAL A 332 -4.21 1.42 47.61
CA VAL A 332 -4.84 2.01 46.42
C VAL A 332 -6.24 1.44 46.25
N ARG A 333 -7.22 2.33 46.02
CA ARG A 333 -8.61 1.95 45.77
C ARG A 333 -8.84 1.85 44.27
N ASP A 334 -8.90 0.62 43.75
CA ASP A 334 -9.18 0.36 42.35
C ASP A 334 -10.50 -0.44 42.19
N PRO A 335 -11.52 0.15 41.55
CA PRO A 335 -12.78 -0.54 41.28
C PRO A 335 -12.68 -1.86 40.51
N SER A 336 -11.73 -1.97 39.58
CA SER A 336 -11.53 -3.17 38.76
C SER A 336 -11.03 -4.35 39.59
N ASN A 337 -10.30 -4.07 40.68
CA ASN A 337 -9.80 -5.11 41.59
C ASN A 337 -10.86 -5.58 42.61
N ARG A 338 -11.93 -4.82 42.83
CA ARG A 338 -13.05 -5.21 43.69
C ARG A 338 -14.03 -6.11 42.92
N ARG A 339 -13.63 -7.35 42.66
CA ARG A 339 -14.41 -8.28 41.84
C ARG A 339 -14.54 -9.67 42.45
N ALA A 340 -15.46 -10.45 41.92
CA ALA A 340 -15.45 -11.91 42.00
C ALA A 340 -15.50 -12.50 40.58
N GLN A 341 -14.76 -13.59 40.36
CA GLN A 341 -14.75 -14.34 39.10
C GLN A 341 -15.57 -15.61 39.27
N ILE A 342 -16.43 -15.91 38.30
CA ILE A 342 -17.21 -17.15 38.23
C ILE A 342 -16.66 -17.96 37.06
N ILE A 343 -16.01 -19.09 37.35
CA ILE A 343 -15.39 -19.96 36.35
C ILE A 343 -16.22 -21.24 36.25
N ILE A 344 -16.82 -21.49 35.10
CA ILE A 344 -17.65 -22.65 34.81
C ILE A 344 -16.81 -23.72 34.11
N LYS A 345 -16.77 -24.92 34.70
CA LYS A 345 -16.12 -26.10 34.12
C LYS A 345 -17.18 -27.09 33.65
N VAL A 346 -17.06 -27.50 32.40
CA VAL A 346 -17.92 -28.48 31.74
C VAL A 346 -17.16 -29.80 31.58
N SER A 347 -17.86 -30.93 31.64
CA SER A 347 -17.28 -32.27 31.39
C SER A 347 -17.27 -32.61 29.92
#